data_AF-A0A7S1IL81-F1
#
_entry.id   AF-A0A7S1IL81-F1
#
_cell.length_a   1.000
_cell.length_b   1.000
_cell.length_c   1.000
_cell.angle_alpha   90.00
_cell.angle_beta   90.00
_cell.angle_gamma   90.00
#
_symmetry.space_group_name_H-M   'P 1'
#
loop_
_entity.id
_entity.type
_entity.pdbx_description
1 polymer ?
#
loop_
_entity_poly.entity_id
_entity_poly.type
_entity_poly.pdbx_seq_one_letter_code
_entity_poly.pdbx_strand_id
1 'polypeptide(L)'
;MPPDFKVAFFGDNGLESIEKESGHVLALIARQKAHMVIHSGDLDYHDNPRAFDQMITKHLGASYPYFFSPGNHDNKQYYVPQGYQEILMRRVRATGANCTGEAGIHTWCTYRGFSFLLSGFHLFGYPHDWHEFYIEQHLEKAKEHGA
;
A
#
# COMPACT_ATOMS: atom_id res chain seq x y z
N MET A 1 -8.38 -11.34 14.40
CA MET A 1 -8.33 -11.62 12.94
C MET A 1 -9.26 -12.78 12.64
N PRO A 2 -10.07 -12.77 11.55
CA PRO A 2 -10.92 -13.92 11.23
C PRO A 2 -10.07 -15.14 10.82
N PRO A 3 -10.60 -16.38 10.99
CA PRO A 3 -10.03 -17.57 10.34
C PRO A 3 -9.88 -17.31 8.84
N ASP A 4 -8.79 -17.79 8.24
CA ASP A 4 -8.48 -17.65 6.80
C ASP A 4 -8.30 -16.20 6.30
N PHE A 5 -7.86 -15.29 7.17
CA PHE A 5 -7.47 -13.95 6.73
C PHE A 5 -6.31 -14.05 5.73
N LYS A 6 -6.50 -13.43 4.56
CA LYS A 6 -5.61 -13.53 3.40
C LYS A 6 -5.12 -12.15 3.01
N VAL A 7 -3.81 -12.01 2.92
CA VAL A 7 -3.14 -10.80 2.44
C VAL A 7 -2.41 -11.15 1.16
N ALA A 8 -2.61 -10.35 0.11
CA ALA A 8 -1.80 -10.44 -1.09
C ALA A 8 -0.66 -9.41 -1.01
N PHE A 9 0.58 -9.87 -1.22
CA PHE A 9 1.78 -9.04 -1.29
C PHE A 9 2.36 -9.12 -2.70
N PHE A 10 2.63 -7.98 -3.33
CA PHE A 10 3.33 -7.90 -4.62
C PHE A 10 3.92 -6.50 -4.82
N GLY A 11 4.73 -6.32 -5.87
CA GLY A 11 5.31 -5.07 -6.34
C GLY A 11 5.18 -5.01 -7.87
N ASP A 12 5.61 -3.90 -8.47
CA ASP A 12 5.99 -3.86 -9.89
C ASP A 12 4.84 -4.24 -10.85
N ASN A 13 3.60 -3.88 -10.49
CA ASN A 13 2.44 -4.32 -11.27
C ASN A 13 2.24 -3.48 -12.53
N GLY A 14 2.56 -2.18 -12.50
CA GLY A 14 2.44 -1.27 -13.64
C GLY A 14 1.02 -0.99 -14.14
N LEU A 15 0.93 -0.11 -15.14
CA LEU A 15 -0.25 0.10 -16.00
C LEU A 15 -0.01 -0.47 -17.41
N GLU A 16 0.53 -1.69 -17.52
CA GLU A 16 0.37 -2.39 -18.79
C GLU A 16 -1.12 -2.51 -19.08
N SER A 17 -1.50 -2.46 -20.37
CA SER A 17 -2.90 -2.30 -20.80
C SER A 17 -3.81 -3.09 -19.86
N ILE A 18 -4.83 -2.47 -19.26
CA ILE A 18 -5.67 -3.04 -18.19
C ILE A 18 -6.20 -4.48 -18.49
N GLU A 19 -6.10 -4.92 -19.75
CA GLU A 19 -6.45 -6.23 -20.29
C GLU A 19 -5.29 -7.23 -20.46
N LYS A 20 -4.04 -6.86 -20.16
CA LYS A 20 -2.87 -7.75 -20.21
C LYS A 20 -2.01 -7.53 -18.95
N GLU A 21 -1.93 -8.61 -18.18
CA GLU A 21 -1.03 -8.83 -17.03
C GLU A 21 -1.40 -8.09 -15.74
N SER A 22 -1.30 -6.76 -15.67
CA SER A 22 -1.54 -5.99 -14.42
C SER A 22 -2.97 -6.16 -13.88
N GLY A 23 -3.97 -6.15 -14.76
CA GLY A 23 -5.37 -6.42 -14.40
C GLY A 23 -5.63 -7.89 -14.03
N HIS A 24 -4.83 -8.83 -14.54
CA HIS A 24 -5.00 -10.26 -14.25
C HIS A 24 -4.60 -10.59 -12.81
N VAL A 25 -3.55 -9.95 -12.27
CA VAL A 25 -3.14 -10.11 -10.87
C VAL A 25 -4.26 -9.63 -9.94
N LEU A 26 -4.82 -8.44 -10.20
CA LEU A 26 -5.93 -7.90 -9.40
C LEU A 26 -7.21 -8.75 -9.52
N ALA A 27 -7.53 -9.23 -10.72
CA ALA A 27 -8.65 -10.15 -10.93
C ALA A 27 -8.44 -11.50 -10.22
N LEU A 28 -7.21 -12.00 -10.17
CA LEU A 28 -6.86 -13.19 -9.40
C LEU A 28 -7.05 -12.96 -7.90
N ILE A 29 -6.57 -11.82 -7.36
CA ILE A 29 -6.76 -11.43 -5.95
C ILE A 29 -8.25 -11.37 -5.60
N ALA A 30 -9.08 -10.77 -6.47
CA ALA A 30 -10.53 -10.74 -6.30
C ALA A 30 -11.13 -12.16 -6.26
N ARG A 31 -10.78 -13.02 -7.23
CA ARG A 31 -11.24 -14.42 -7.30
C ARG A 31 -10.81 -15.26 -6.11
N GLN A 32 -9.59 -15.05 -5.62
CA GLN A 32 -9.06 -15.72 -4.44
C GLN A 32 -9.59 -15.13 -3.15
N LYS A 33 -10.42 -14.07 -3.18
CA LYS A 33 -11.02 -13.42 -2.01
C LYS A 33 -9.97 -13.07 -0.97
N ALA A 34 -8.87 -12.44 -1.39
CA ALA A 34 -7.97 -11.80 -0.45
C ALA A 34 -8.73 -10.70 0.33
N HIS A 35 -8.33 -10.46 1.56
CA HIS A 35 -8.97 -9.49 2.44
C HIS A 35 -8.34 -8.10 2.34
N MET A 36 -7.07 -8.04 1.92
CA MET A 36 -6.34 -6.81 1.67
C MET A 36 -5.13 -7.06 0.75
N VAL A 37 -4.59 -5.97 0.21
CA VAL A 37 -3.35 -5.95 -0.58
C VAL A 37 -2.32 -5.06 0.10
N ILE A 38 -1.05 -5.50 0.09
CA ILE A 38 0.13 -4.66 0.33
C ILE A 38 0.94 -4.65 -0.97
N HIS A 39 1.03 -3.47 -1.60
CA HIS A 39 1.75 -3.24 -2.87
C HIS A 39 3.07 -2.51 -2.58
N SER A 40 4.19 -3.22 -2.74
CA SER A 40 5.53 -2.80 -2.33
C SER A 40 6.26 -1.98 -3.39
N GLY A 41 5.66 -0.87 -3.81
CA GLY A 41 6.29 0.08 -4.73
C GLY A 41 6.14 -0.24 -6.21
N ASP A 42 6.62 0.70 -7.02
CA ASP A 42 6.61 0.68 -8.48
C ASP A 42 5.20 0.48 -9.03
N LEU A 43 4.37 1.49 -8.74
CA LEU A 43 2.92 1.38 -8.76
C LEU A 43 2.37 1.28 -10.17
N ASP A 44 2.84 2.16 -11.06
CA ASP A 44 2.29 2.27 -12.41
C ASP A 44 3.29 2.43 -13.55
N TYR A 45 4.54 2.83 -13.31
CA TYR A 45 5.58 3.09 -14.34
C TYR A 45 5.23 4.16 -15.40
N HIS A 46 4.14 4.91 -15.21
CA HIS A 46 3.59 5.83 -16.19
C HIS A 46 3.33 7.24 -15.62
N ASP A 47 3.66 7.50 -14.36
CA ASP A 47 3.40 8.78 -13.70
C ASP A 47 1.90 9.14 -13.78
N ASN A 48 0.99 8.16 -13.63
CA ASN A 48 -0.45 8.35 -13.78
C ASN A 48 -1.27 7.83 -12.57
N PRO A 49 -1.24 8.56 -11.44
CA PRO A 49 -1.96 8.19 -10.22
C PRO A 49 -3.45 7.92 -10.43
N ARG A 50 -4.10 8.71 -11.31
CA ARG A 50 -5.53 8.54 -11.62
C ARG A 50 -5.81 7.19 -12.28
N ALA A 51 -5.03 6.82 -13.29
CA ALA A 51 -5.21 5.54 -13.97
C ALA A 51 -4.88 4.35 -13.06
N PHE A 52 -3.84 4.47 -12.23
CA PHE A 52 -3.51 3.50 -11.18
C PHE A 52 -4.71 3.23 -10.25
N ASP A 53 -5.31 4.31 -9.72
CA ASP A 53 -6.46 4.19 -8.82
C ASP A 53 -7.70 3.62 -9.52
N GLN A 54 -7.92 3.97 -10.78
CA GLN A 54 -9.02 3.44 -11.58
C GLN A 54 -8.86 1.95 -11.85
N MET A 55 -7.65 1.48 -12.16
CA MET A 55 -7.36 0.05 -12.34
C MET A 55 -7.69 -0.75 -11.08
N ILE A 56 -7.24 -0.30 -9.90
CA ILE A 56 -7.56 -0.95 -8.63
C ILE A 56 -9.06 -0.94 -8.39
N THR A 57 -9.71 0.21 -8.57
CA THR A 57 -11.16 0.37 -8.36
C THR A 57 -11.97 -0.54 -9.27
N LYS A 58 -11.56 -0.70 -10.54
CA LYS A 58 -12.23 -1.56 -11.51
C LYS A 58 -12.23 -3.02 -11.09
N HIS A 59 -11.13 -3.52 -10.51
CA HIS A 59 -10.97 -4.94 -10.19
C HIS A 59 -11.34 -5.31 -8.75
N LEU A 60 -11.06 -4.44 -7.79
CA LEU A 60 -11.21 -4.73 -6.37
C LEU A 60 -12.31 -3.88 -5.71
N GLY A 61 -12.64 -2.72 -6.29
CA GLY A 61 -13.60 -1.76 -5.75
C GLY A 61 -12.92 -0.57 -5.04
N ALA A 62 -13.65 0.54 -4.95
CA ALA A 62 -13.13 1.80 -4.41
C ALA A 62 -12.80 1.72 -2.91
N SER A 63 -13.54 0.90 -2.15
CA SER A 63 -13.36 0.72 -0.69
C SER A 63 -12.57 -0.54 -0.33
N TYR A 64 -11.98 -1.23 -1.31
CA TYR A 64 -11.17 -2.41 -1.03
C TYR A 64 -9.87 -2.03 -0.29
N PRO A 65 -9.45 -2.77 0.76
CA PRO A 65 -8.23 -2.48 1.49
C PRO A 65 -6.97 -2.72 0.65
N TYR A 66 -6.45 -1.64 0.09
CA TYR A 66 -5.27 -1.62 -0.76
C TYR A 66 -4.28 -0.61 -0.20
N PHE A 67 -3.18 -1.12 0.33
CA PHE A 67 -2.12 -0.35 0.97
C PHE A 67 -0.86 -0.42 0.11
N PHE A 68 -0.08 0.65 0.05
CA PHE A 68 1.13 0.66 -0.75
C PHE A 68 2.21 1.58 -0.19
N SER A 69 3.46 1.23 -0.45
CA SER A 69 4.61 2.13 -0.33
C SER A 69 5.03 2.57 -1.74
N PRO A 70 5.72 3.70 -1.89
CA PRO A 70 6.37 4.04 -3.15
C PRO A 70 7.65 3.23 -3.37
N GLY A 71 7.97 2.99 -4.64
CA GLY A 71 9.26 2.56 -5.16
C GLY A 71 9.95 3.70 -5.93
N ASN A 72 11.11 3.40 -6.53
CA ASN A 72 11.91 4.41 -7.23
C ASN A 72 11.20 4.98 -8.47
N HIS A 73 10.19 4.29 -9.00
CA HIS A 73 9.39 4.78 -10.13
C HIS A 73 8.26 5.74 -9.75
N ASP A 74 7.95 5.93 -8.47
CA ASP A 74 6.74 6.67 -8.05
C ASP A 74 7.03 8.12 -7.64
N ASN A 75 8.30 8.50 -7.57
CA ASN A 75 8.76 9.75 -6.95
C ASN A 75 8.10 11.02 -7.50
N LYS A 76 7.90 11.10 -8.82
CA LYS A 76 7.46 12.35 -9.47
C LYS A 76 6.02 12.72 -9.14
N GLN A 77 5.16 11.73 -8.95
CA GLN A 77 3.72 11.94 -8.74
C GLN A 77 3.26 11.57 -7.33
N TYR A 78 4.20 11.41 -6.38
CA TYR A 78 3.86 10.98 -5.03
C TYR A 78 3.18 12.09 -4.22
N TYR A 79 3.80 13.26 -4.14
CA TYR A 79 3.35 14.40 -3.31
C TYR A 79 2.59 15.49 -4.08
N VAL A 80 2.33 15.28 -5.37
CA VAL A 80 1.55 16.25 -6.15
C VAL A 80 0.07 16.22 -5.73
N PRO A 81 -0.71 17.28 -5.99
CA PRO A 81 -2.16 17.23 -5.81
C PRO A 81 -2.77 16.06 -6.61
N GLN A 82 -3.65 15.28 -5.98
CA GLN A 82 -4.20 14.03 -6.54
C GLN A 82 -3.15 12.94 -6.85
N GLY A 83 -1.96 13.07 -6.27
CA GLY A 83 -0.86 12.12 -6.37
C GLY A 83 -1.06 10.83 -5.58
N TYR A 84 -0.06 9.95 -5.62
CA TYR A 84 -0.13 8.63 -4.98
C TYR A 84 -0.38 8.72 -3.46
N GLN A 85 0.21 9.70 -2.77
CA GLN A 85 0.01 9.84 -1.33
C GLN A 85 -1.46 10.12 -0.98
N GLU A 86 -2.11 11.04 -1.70
CA GLU A 86 -3.52 11.36 -1.48
C GLU A 86 -4.43 10.18 -1.81
N ILE A 87 -4.09 9.39 -2.84
CA ILE A 87 -4.81 8.14 -3.17
C ILE A 87 -4.71 7.13 -2.03
N LEU A 88 -3.51 6.91 -1.49
CA LEU A 88 -3.31 6.01 -0.35
C LEU A 88 -4.15 6.45 0.84
N MET A 89 -4.08 7.73 1.20
CA MET A 89 -4.86 8.28 2.31
C MET A 89 -6.37 8.12 2.10
N ARG A 90 -6.87 8.38 0.87
CA ARG A 90 -8.28 8.17 0.53
C ARG A 90 -8.70 6.72 0.67
N ARG A 91 -7.89 5.78 0.17
CA ARG A 91 -8.16 4.34 0.27
C ARG A 91 -8.14 3.87 1.71
N VAL A 92 -7.14 4.24 2.50
CA VAL A 92 -7.05 3.90 3.93
C VAL A 92 -8.31 4.35 4.68
N ARG A 93 -8.76 5.59 4.48
CA ARG A 93 -9.99 6.13 5.10
C ARG A 93 -11.25 5.33 4.75
N ALA A 94 -11.30 4.72 3.56
CA ALA A 94 -12.43 3.92 3.12
C ALA A 94 -12.48 2.51 3.73
N THR A 95 -11.43 2.07 4.44
CA THR A 95 -11.27 0.67 4.90
C THR A 95 -11.54 0.45 6.38
N GLY A 96 -11.49 1.52 7.19
CA GLY A 96 -11.50 1.44 8.64
C GLY A 96 -10.17 0.98 9.26
N ALA A 97 -9.08 0.91 8.48
CA ALA A 97 -7.75 0.72 9.03
C ALA A 97 -7.32 1.97 9.83
N ASN A 98 -6.63 1.74 10.95
CA ASN A 98 -6.02 2.80 11.73
C ASN A 98 -4.54 2.87 11.38
N CYS A 99 -4.13 3.95 10.71
CA CYS A 99 -2.77 4.17 10.27
C CYS A 99 -2.21 5.48 10.82
N THR A 100 -0.96 5.46 11.27
CA THR A 100 -0.20 6.62 11.79
C THR A 100 1.13 6.76 11.04
N GLY A 101 1.73 7.95 11.15
CA GLY A 101 2.93 8.31 10.40
C GLY A 101 2.62 8.88 9.02
N GLU A 102 3.65 9.00 8.18
CA GLU A 102 3.48 9.52 6.82
C GLU A 102 3.08 8.39 5.88
N ALA A 103 2.00 8.62 5.13
CA ALA A 103 1.37 7.63 4.27
C ALA A 103 2.36 7.08 3.23
N GLY A 104 2.59 5.77 3.29
CA GLY A 104 3.47 4.96 2.44
C GLY A 104 4.97 5.11 2.71
N ILE A 105 5.42 6.10 3.51
CA ILE A 105 6.85 6.34 3.75
C ILE A 105 7.34 5.72 5.05
N HIS A 106 6.65 6.02 6.14
CA HIS A 106 6.89 5.45 7.46
C HIS A 106 5.52 5.35 8.13
N THR A 107 4.72 4.42 7.61
CA THR A 107 3.36 4.21 8.08
C THR A 107 3.31 2.98 8.96
N TRP A 108 2.67 3.10 10.11
CA TRP A 108 2.23 1.97 10.92
C TRP A 108 0.72 1.84 10.78
N CYS A 109 0.23 0.67 10.41
CA CYS A 109 -1.19 0.41 10.21
C CYS A 109 -1.66 -0.79 11.03
N THR A 110 -2.91 -0.72 11.47
CA THR A 110 -3.66 -1.84 12.03
C THR A 110 -4.99 -2.01 11.30
N TYR A 111 -5.27 -3.22 10.84
CA TYR A 111 -6.51 -3.55 10.14
C TYR A 111 -7.00 -4.94 10.54
N ARG A 112 -8.19 -5.03 11.14
CA ARG A 112 -8.80 -6.30 11.61
C ARG A 112 -7.89 -7.16 12.51
N GLY A 113 -7.02 -6.50 13.28
CA GLY A 113 -6.03 -7.15 14.15
C GLY A 113 -4.75 -7.60 13.43
N PHE A 114 -4.57 -7.25 12.14
CA PHE A 114 -3.29 -7.38 11.44
C PHE A 114 -2.54 -6.05 11.52
N SER A 115 -1.36 -6.08 12.13
CA SER A 115 -0.47 -4.92 12.24
C SER A 115 0.65 -5.03 11.22
N PHE A 116 0.94 -3.94 10.50
CA PHE A 116 1.97 -3.90 9.47
C PHE A 116 2.55 -2.50 9.31
N LEU A 117 3.75 -2.43 8.75
CA LEU A 117 4.41 -1.18 8.41
C LEU A 117 4.57 -1.04 6.89
N LEU A 118 4.49 0.20 6.40
CA LEU A 118 4.84 0.59 5.03
C LEU A 118 6.08 1.47 5.10
N SER A 119 7.08 1.14 4.28
CA SER A 119 8.36 1.85 4.24
C SER A 119 8.68 2.27 2.80
N GLY A 120 8.84 3.58 2.58
CA GLY A 120 9.34 4.17 1.33
C GLY A 120 10.84 4.42 1.41
N PHE A 121 11.60 3.39 1.82
CA PHE A 121 13.04 3.48 2.06
C PHE A 121 13.79 3.96 0.83
N HIS A 122 14.82 4.80 1.03
CA HIS A 122 15.67 5.38 0.00
C HIS A 122 14.98 6.40 -0.94
N LEU A 123 13.80 6.89 -0.56
CA LEU A 123 13.06 7.89 -1.33
C LEU A 123 12.98 9.21 -0.57
N PHE A 124 12.76 10.29 -1.33
CA PHE A 124 12.43 11.64 -0.81
C PHE A 124 13.43 12.29 0.16
N GLY A 125 14.67 11.80 0.20
CA GLY A 125 15.77 12.43 0.96
C GLY A 125 15.74 12.15 2.46
N TYR A 126 15.00 11.14 2.90
CA TYR A 126 14.96 10.75 4.31
C TYR A 126 16.29 10.10 4.76
N PRO A 127 16.77 10.41 5.98
CA PRO A 127 17.92 9.73 6.56
C PRO A 127 17.69 8.22 6.71
N HIS A 128 18.73 7.43 6.48
CA HIS A 128 18.66 5.96 6.56
C HIS A 128 18.27 5.48 7.96
N ASP A 129 18.88 6.06 8.99
CA ASP A 129 18.67 5.76 10.41
C ASP A 129 17.24 6.04 10.86
N TRP A 130 16.52 6.92 10.17
CA TRP A 130 15.13 7.20 10.50
C TRP A 130 14.18 6.05 10.17
N HIS A 131 14.38 5.37 9.03
CA HIS A 131 13.59 4.18 8.71
C HIS A 131 13.93 3.03 9.66
N GLU A 132 15.21 2.85 10.01
CA GLU A 132 15.66 1.86 10.98
C GLU A 132 15.00 2.08 12.35
N PHE A 133 15.10 3.29 12.89
CA PHE A 133 14.49 3.66 14.16
C PHE A 133 12.97 3.48 14.14
N TYR A 134 12.30 3.89 13.06
CA TYR A 134 10.85 3.76 12.95
C TYR A 134 10.40 2.30 12.96
N ILE A 135 11.12 1.42 12.23
CA ILE A 135 10.85 -0.02 12.19
C ILE A 135 11.05 -0.65 13.57
N GLU A 136 12.19 -0.38 14.22
CA GLU A 136 12.51 -0.90 15.55
C GLU A 136 11.42 -0.51 16.56
N GLN A 137 11.13 0.80 16.66
CA GLN A 137 10.15 1.33 17.60
C GLN A 137 8.77 0.64 17.47
N HIS A 138 8.29 0.40 16.25
CA HIS A 138 6.94 -0.14 16.06
C HIS A 138 6.87 -1.66 16.19
N LEU A 139 7.92 -2.37 15.77
CA LEU A 139 7.98 -3.83 15.93
C LEU A 139 8.24 -4.25 17.39
N GLU A 140 8.93 -3.44 18.17
CA GLU A 140 9.06 -3.66 19.62
C GLU A 140 7.74 -3.43 20.35
N LYS A 141 7.07 -2.29 20.11
CA LYS A 141 5.75 -2.00 20.70
C LYS A 141 4.68 -3.03 20.33
N ALA A 142 4.77 -3.63 19.14
CA ALA A 142 3.87 -4.70 18.74
C ALA A 142 4.01 -5.96 19.61
N LYS A 143 5.21 -6.24 20.15
CA LYS A 143 5.46 -7.37 21.06
C LYS A 143 4.84 -7.15 22.44
N GLU A 144 4.84 -5.91 22.93
CA GLU A 144 4.34 -5.55 24.27
C GLU A 144 2.82 -5.68 24.39
N HIS A 145 2.10 -5.60 23.27
CA HIS A 145 0.63 -5.64 23.23
C HIS A 145 0.03 -7.01 22.84
N GLY A 146 0.82 -8.09 22.85
CA GLY A 146 0.32 -9.46 22.74
C GLY A 146 -0.33 -9.79 21.40
N ALA A 147 0.45 -9.69 20.32
CA ALA A 147 0.19 -10.48 19.12
C ALA A 147 0.42 -11.97 19.38
#